data_AF-A0A6M6JKC5-F1
#
_entry.id   AF-A0A6M6JKC5-F1
#
_cell.length_a   1.000
_cell.length_b   1.000
_cell.length_c   1.000
_cell.angle_alpha   90.00
_cell.angle_beta   90.00
_cell.angle_gamma   90.00
#
_symmetry.space_group_name_H-M   'P 1'
#
loop_
_entity.id
_entity.type
_entity.pdbx_description
1 polymer ?
#
loop_
_entity_poly.entity_id
_entity_poly.type
_entity_poly.pdbx_seq_one_letter_code
_entity_poly.pdbx_strand_id
1 'polypeptide(L)' 'MTDPDHTLQAALGAPPVLPSNWLVHPDGTIERITDPLVFHTPQQVTAAVRAALEPTP' A
#
# COMPACT_ATOMS: atom_id res chain seq x y z
N MET A 1 4.54 16.67 2.24
CA MET A 1 3.57 16.38 3.30
C MET A 1 4.15 15.26 4.15
N THR A 2 4.15 15.42 5.48
CA THR A 2 4.68 14.46 6.46
C THR A 2 3.58 14.17 7.49
N ASP A 3 3.65 13.04 8.19
CA ASP A 3 2.71 12.64 9.27
C ASP A 3 3.38 12.75 10.66
N PRO A 4 3.70 13.97 11.15
CA PRO A 4 4.43 14.14 12.40
C PRO A 4 3.60 13.75 13.63
N ASP A 5 2.27 13.88 13.55
CA ASP A 5 1.34 13.58 14.64
C ASP A 5 0.80 12.14 14.60
N HIS A 6 1.34 11.30 13.71
CA HIS A 6 0.93 9.90 13.52
C HIS A 6 -0.57 9.69 13.24
N THR A 7 -1.26 10.72 12.73
CA THR A 7 -2.71 10.68 12.49
C THR A 7 -3.02 9.74 11.34
N LEU A 8 -2.22 9.78 10.27
CA LEU A 8 -2.39 8.87 9.14
C LEU A 8 -1.99 7.43 9.52
N GLN A 9 -0.87 7.26 10.24
CA GLN A 9 -0.45 5.96 10.76
C GLN A 9 -1.56 5.28 11.58
N ALA A 10 -2.15 6.02 12.53
CA ALA A 10 -3.21 5.51 13.39
C ALA A 10 -4.48 5.16 12.60
N ALA A 11 -4.90 6.03 11.68
CA ALA A 11 -6.08 5.80 10.85
C ALA A 11 -5.95 4.54 9.96
N LEU A 12 -4.73 4.23 9.50
CA LEU A 12 -4.45 3.07 8.66
C LEU A 12 -4.09 1.80 9.44
N GLY A 13 -4.00 1.86 10.77
CA GLY A 13 -3.51 0.75 11.60
C GLY A 13 -2.11 0.28 11.21
N ALA A 14 -1.28 1.21 10.72
CA ALA A 14 0.03 0.89 10.17
C ALA A 14 1.04 0.58 11.29
N PRO A 15 1.80 -0.54 11.22
CA PRO A 15 2.83 -0.83 12.20
C PRO A 15 3.95 0.22 12.12
N PRO A 16 4.47 0.72 13.26
CA PRO A 16 5.43 1.82 13.30
C PRO A 16 6.83 1.44 12.80
N VAL A 17 7.14 0.15 12.67
CA VAL A 17 8.50 -0.36 12.41
C VAL A 17 8.69 -0.98 11.03
N LEU A 18 7.62 -1.18 10.25
CA LEU A 18 7.71 -1.78 8.92
C LEU A 18 7.19 -0.80 7.84
N PRO A 19 7.81 -0.81 6.65
CA PRO A 19 7.20 -0.20 5.47
C PRO A 19 5.80 -0.77 5.27
N SER A 20 4.87 0.11 4.95
CA SER A 20 3.49 -0.25 4.70
C SER A 20 3.09 0.32 3.35
N ASN A 21 2.48 -0.54 2.53
CA ASN A 21 2.08 -0.21 1.17
C ASN A 21 0.56 -0.32 1.07
N TRP A 22 -0.06 0.64 0.40
CA TRP A 22 -1.48 0.64 0.13
C TRP A 22 -1.73 0.96 -1.34
N LEU A 23 -2.72 0.29 -1.92
CA LEU A 23 -3.26 0.60 -3.23
C LEU A 23 -4.55 1.40 -3.02
N VAL A 24 -4.69 2.49 -3.78
CA VAL A 24 -5.92 3.27 -3.83
C VAL A 24 -6.57 3.02 -5.19
N HIS A 25 -7.79 2.50 -5.18
CA HIS A 25 -8.54 2.22 -6.40
C HIS A 25 -9.24 3.49 -6.91
N PRO A 26 -9.63 3.52 -8.21
CA PRO A 26 -10.34 4.67 -8.78
C PRO A 26 -11.69 5.00 -8.10
N ASP A 27 -12.32 4.02 -7.45
CA ASP A 27 -13.55 4.18 -6.68
C ASP A 27 -13.33 4.71 -5.25
N GLY A 28 -12.07 4.96 -4.87
CA GLY A 28 -11.68 5.44 -3.56
C GLY A 28 -11.54 4.35 -2.49
N THR A 29 -11.71 3.07 -2.84
CA THR A 29 -11.40 1.96 -1.94
C THR A 29 -9.88 1.82 -1.77
N ILE A 30 -9.48 1.29 -0.61
CA ILE A 30 -8.07 1.14 -0.23
C ILE A 30 -7.81 -0.32 0.13
N GLU A 31 -6.76 -0.89 -0.46
CA GLU A 31 -6.26 -2.22 -0.15
C GLU A 31 -4.84 -2.16 0.41
N ARG A 32 -4.55 -2.97 1.44
CA ARG A 32 -3.19 -3.08 1.98
C ARG A 32 -2.40 -4.13 1.21
N ILE A 33 -1.23 -3.75 0.71
CA ILE A 33 -0.30 -4.66 0.03
C ILE A 33 0.78 -5.11 1.02
N THR A 34 0.84 -6.41 1.30
CA THR A 34 1.83 -7.00 2.20
C THR A 34 2.87 -7.87 1.48
N ASP A 35 2.66 -8.16 0.20
CA ASP A 35 3.62 -8.89 -0.63
C ASP A 35 3.84 -8.14 -1.96
N PRO A 36 5.05 -7.59 -2.20
CA PRO A 36 6.19 -7.57 -1.28
C PRO A 36 5.99 -6.54 -0.15
N LEU A 37 6.61 -6.78 1.00
CA LEU A 37 6.64 -5.80 2.11
C LEU A 37 7.41 -4.52 1.72
N VAL A 38 8.42 -4.65 0.86
CA VAL A 38 9.28 -3.55 0.42
C VAL A 38 9.47 -3.64 -1.08
N PHE A 39 9.22 -2.54 -1.78
CA PHE A 39 9.54 -2.39 -3.19
C PHE A 39 10.98 -1.91 -3.36
N HIS A 40 11.73 -2.58 -4.21
CA HIS A 40 13.12 -2.25 -4.55
C HIS A 40 13.24 -1.66 -5.96
N THR A 41 12.27 -1.88 -6.85
CA THR A 41 12.28 -1.35 -8.21
C THR A 41 10.91 -0.80 -8.64
N PRO A 42 10.87 0.18 -9.56
CA PRO A 42 9.61 0.66 -10.14
C PRO A 42 8.80 -0.46 -10.81
N GLN A 43 9.47 -1.44 -11.42
CA GLN A 43 8.82 -2.58 -12.07
C GLN A 43 8.02 -3.43 -11.08
N GLN A 44 8.49 -3.58 -9.83
CA GLN A 44 7.75 -4.31 -8.80
C GLN A 44 6.47 -3.57 -8.41
N VAL A 45 6.48 -2.23 -8.38
CA VAL A 45 5.26 -1.42 -8.15
C VAL A 45 4.25 -1.66 -9.26
N THR A 46 4.67 -1.56 -10.53
CA THR A 46 3.78 -1.80 -11.67
C THR A 46 3.21 -3.22 -11.66
N ALA A 47 4.02 -4.22 -11.30
CA ALA A 47 3.56 -5.60 -11.19
C ALA A 47 2.52 -5.79 -10.06
N ALA A 48 2.73 -5.19 -8.89
CA ALA A 48 1.79 -5.25 -7.77
C ALA A 48 0.46 -4.56 -8.10
N VAL A 49 0.50 -3.38 -8.75
CA VAL A 49 -0.72 -2.70 -9.22
C VAL A 49 -1.47 -3.57 -10.22
N ARG A 50 -0.78 -4.22 -11.16
CA ARG A 50 -1.43 -5.12 -12.11
C ARG A 50 -2.08 -6.32 -11.42
N ALA A 51 -1.37 -6.97 -10.51
CA ALA A 51 -1.87 -8.14 -9.78
C ALA A 51 -3.13 -7.81 -8.95
N ALA A 52 -3.17 -6.65 -8.30
CA ALA A 52 -4.33 -6.21 -7.53
C ALA A 52 -5.54 -5.80 -8.40
N LEU A 53 -5.31 -5.48 -9.68
CA LEU A 53 -6.38 -5.18 -10.64
C LEU A 53 -6.89 -6.43 -11.38
N GLU A 54 -6.18 -7.55 -11.29
CA GLU A 54 -6.64 -8.80 -11.86
C GLU A 54 -7.74 -9.39 -10.96
N PRO A 55 -8.91 -9.77 -11.52
CA PRO A 55 -9.97 -10.37 -10.73
C PRO A 55 -9.45 -11.67 -10.09
N THR A 56 -9.53 -11.75 -8.77
CA THR A 56 -9.24 -12.98 -8.04
C THR A 56 -10.21 -14.07 -8.53
N PRO A 57 -9.73 -15.28 -8.89
CA PRO A 57 -10.60 -16.37 -9.34
C PRO A 57 -11.61 -16.82 -8.27
#